data_AF-A0A9E3SRB8-F1
#
_entry.id   AF-A0A9E3SRB8-F1
#
_cell.length_a   1.000
_cell.length_b   1.000
_cell.length_c   1.000
_cell.angle_alpha   90.00
_cell.angle_beta   90.00
_cell.angle_gamma   90.00
#
_symmetry.space_group_name_H-M   'P 1'
#
loop_
_entity.id
_entity.type
_entity.pdbx_description
1 polymer ?
#
loop_
_entity_poly.entity_id
_entity_poly.type
_entity_poly.pdbx_seq_one_letter_code
_entity_poly.pdbx_strand_id
1 'polypeptide(L)' 'LEDRPYAPHLTLARHVRTRVAAEAIGPVAWRVASFALVESERGSGAYREVARWPLAGEKT' A
#
# COMPACT_ATOMS: atom_id res chain seq x y z
N LEU A 1 8.12 -12.28 13.96
CA LEU A 1 7.77 -10.86 13.85
C LEU A 1 8.53 -10.29 12.65
N GLU A 2 8.13 -9.17 12.07
CA GLU A 2 8.92 -8.51 11.02
C GLU A 2 9.91 -7.54 11.69
N ASP A 3 11.21 -7.74 11.45
CA ASP A 3 12.30 -7.01 12.14
C ASP A 3 12.85 -5.84 11.31
N ARG A 4 12.49 -5.73 10.03
CA ARG A 4 12.94 -4.62 9.18
C ARG A 4 12.24 -3.31 9.57
N PRO A 5 12.93 -2.17 9.51
CA PRO A 5 12.30 -0.87 9.68
C PRO A 5 11.12 -0.68 8.73
N TYR A 6 10.06 -0.06 9.23
CA TYR A 6 8.93 0.31 8.40
C TYR A 6 9.35 1.36 7.35
N ALA A 7 9.15 1.02 6.07
CA ALA A 7 9.37 1.90 4.94
C ALA A 7 8.05 2.03 4.16
N PRO A 8 7.34 3.17 4.19
CA PRO A 8 6.11 3.34 3.44
C PRO A 8 6.39 3.29 1.94
N HIS A 9 5.82 2.31 1.24
CA HIS A 9 6.04 2.11 -0.19
C HIS A 9 4.80 1.49 -0.85
N LEU A 10 4.71 1.65 -2.18
CA LEU A 10 3.74 0.96 -3.02
C LEU A 10 4.51 -0.02 -3.92
N THR A 11 4.15 -1.30 -3.88
CA THR A 11 4.72 -2.28 -4.82
C THR A 11 4.14 -2.05 -6.20
N LEU A 12 4.96 -1.64 -7.17
CA LEU A 12 4.52 -1.42 -8.56
C LEU A 12 4.62 -2.70 -9.41
N ALA A 13 5.68 -3.49 -9.18
CA ALA A 13 5.93 -4.72 -9.90
C ALA A 13 6.68 -5.72 -9.01
N ARG A 14 6.52 -7.00 -9.29
CA ARG A 14 7.26 -8.11 -8.67
C ARG A 14 8.02 -8.88 -9.73
N HIS A 15 9.08 -9.59 -9.34
CA HIS A 15 9.91 -10.40 -10.25
C HIS A 15 10.49 -9.61 -11.43
N VAL A 16 10.83 -8.34 -11.21
CA VAL A 16 11.45 -7.47 -12.20
C VAL A 16 12.81 -8.05 -12.59
N ARG A 17 13.00 -8.41 -13.87
CA ARG A 17 14.25 -8.96 -14.41
C ARG A 17 15.15 -7.91 -15.06
N THR A 18 14.55 -6.80 -15.50
CA THR A 18 15.25 -5.68 -16.14
C THR A 18 15.13 -4.46 -15.25
N ARG A 19 16.25 -3.89 -14.85
CA ARG A 19 16.27 -2.67 -14.04
C ARG A 19 15.70 -1.51 -14.86
N VAL A 20 14.63 -0.89 -14.37
CA VAL A 20 14.11 0.36 -14.90
C VAL A 20 14.99 1.50 -14.38
N ALA A 21 15.40 2.42 -15.25
CA ALA A 21 16.13 3.60 -14.84
C ALA A 21 15.29 4.42 -13.85
N ALA A 22 15.89 4.88 -12.76
CA ALA A 22 15.19 5.73 -11.81
C ALA A 22 15.01 7.11 -12.44
N GLU A 23 13.76 7.50 -12.66
CA GLU A 23 13.37 8.82 -13.11
C GLU A 23 12.66 9.55 -11.97
N ALA A 24 13.00 10.82 -11.77
CA ALA A 24 12.33 11.64 -10.77
C ALA A 24 10.91 11.96 -11.27
N ILE A 25 9.91 11.72 -10.43
CA ILE A 25 8.54 12.16 -10.66
C ILE A 25 8.21 13.34 -9.73
N GLY A 26 7.23 14.14 -10.14
CA GLY A 26 6.63 15.12 -9.24
C GLY A 26 5.95 14.43 -8.03
N PRO A 27 5.74 15.14 -6.91
CA PRO A 27 5.04 14.58 -5.76
C PRO A 27 3.63 14.12 -6.10
N VAL A 28 3.26 12.92 -5.64
CA VAL A 28 1.88 12.42 -5.66
C VAL A 28 1.29 12.61 -4.27
N ALA A 29 0.45 13.64 -4.11
CA ALA A 29 -0.16 13.97 -2.82
C ALA A 29 -1.63 13.60 -2.82
N TRP A 30 -2.05 12.85 -1.79
CA TRP A 30 -3.46 12.61 -1.49
C TRP A 30 -3.67 12.51 0.01
N ARG A 31 -4.89 12.81 0.46
CA ARG A 31 -5.29 12.62 1.85
C ARG A 31 -5.81 11.21 2.03
N VAL A 32 -5.19 10.43 2.90
CA VAL A 32 -5.71 9.11 3.28
C VAL A 32 -6.97 9.31 4.12
N ALA A 33 -8.08 8.66 3.74
CA ALA A 33 -9.36 8.78 4.44
C ALA A 33 -9.69 7.58 5.33
N SER A 34 -9.12 6.41 5.03
CA SER A 34 -9.37 5.16 5.77
C SER A 34 -8.24 4.16 5.55
N PHE A 35 -8.18 3.12 6.39
CA PHE A 35 -7.38 1.93 6.18
C PHE A 35 -8.23 0.68 6.42
N ALA A 36 -7.78 -0.47 5.90
CA ALA A 36 -8.51 -1.72 5.98
C ALA A 36 -7.62 -2.88 6.42
N LEU A 37 -8.25 -3.83 7.12
CA LEU A 37 -7.73 -5.17 7.30
C LEU A 37 -8.16 -5.99 6.09
N VAL A 38 -7.20 -6.58 5.40
CA VAL A 38 -7.43 -7.37 4.19
C VAL A 38 -6.91 -8.79 4.37
N GLU A 39 -7.65 -9.74 3.84
CA GLU A 39 -7.18 -11.10 3.64
C GLU A 39 -6.59 -11.23 2.23
N SER A 40 -5.41 -11.84 2.12
CA SER A 40 -4.85 -12.24 0.82
C SER A 40 -5.40 -13.61 0.44
N GLU A 41 -6.14 -13.68 -0.65
CA GLU A 41 -6.66 -14.94 -1.17
C GLU A 41 -5.54 -15.72 -1.88
N ARG A 42 -5.30 -16.96 -1.45
CA ARG A 42 -4.24 -17.80 -2.02
C ARG A 42 -4.61 -18.21 -3.45
N GLY A 43 -3.66 -18.10 -4.37
CA GLY A 43 -3.80 -18.58 -5.76
C GLY A 43 -4.41 -17.57 -6.72
N SER A 44 -5.29 -16.66 -6.28
CA SER A 44 -5.84 -15.60 -7.12
C SER A 44 -5.00 -14.32 -7.11
N GLY A 45 -4.25 -14.07 -6.02
CA GLY A 45 -3.59 -12.78 -5.80
C GLY A 45 -4.58 -11.65 -5.48
N ALA A 46 -5.85 -11.98 -5.24
CA ALA A 46 -6.87 -11.03 -4.84
C ALA A 46 -6.76 -10.70 -3.35
N TYR A 47 -7.30 -9.53 -3.00
CA TYR A 47 -7.48 -9.11 -1.61
C TYR A 47 -8.98 -9.02 -1.32
N ARG A 48 -9.39 -9.59 -0.19
CA ARG A 48 -10.74 -9.47 0.35
C ARG A 48 -10.73 -8.58 1.58
N GLU A 49 -11.53 -7.53 1.58
CA GLU A 49 -11.69 -6.66 2.74
C GLU A 49 -12.38 -7.43 3.88
N VAL A 50 -11.77 -7.40 5.06
CA VAL A 50 -12.31 -7.99 6.29
C VAL A 50 -12.98 -6.92 7.14
N ALA A 51 -12.36 -5.74 7.24
CA ALA A 51 -12.87 -4.59 7.96
C ALA A 51 -12.17 -3.31 7.50
N ARG A 52 -12.80 -2.15 7.74
CA ARG A 52 -12.31 -0.82 7.37
C ARG A 52 -12.56 0.19 8.49
N TRP A 53 -11.60 1.07 8.70
CA TRP A 53 -11.69 2.16 9.68
C TRP A 53 -11.44 3.49 9.01
N PRO A 54 -12.33 4.49 9.19
CA PRO A 54 -12.04 5.85 8.80
C PRO A 54 -10.91 6.42 9.66
N LEU A 55 -10.07 7.27 9.06
CA LEU A 55 -9.12 8.10 9.80
C LEU A 55 -9.88 9.31 10.34
N ALA A 56 -10.65 9.10 11.42
CA ALA A 56 -11.42 10.17 12.04
C ALA A 56 -10.47 11.19 12.69
N GLY A 57 -10.39 12.37 12.07
CA GLY A 57 -9.67 13.55 12.56
C GLY A 57 -10.22 14.88 12.02
N GLU A 58 -11.35 14.88 11.32
CA GLU A 58 -12.11 16.11 11.10
C GLU A 58 -12.94 16.38 12.36
N LYS A 59 -12.50 17.38 13.15
CA LYS A 59 -13.45 18.12 13.99
C LYS A 59 -14.49 18.72 13.04
N THR A 60 -15.77 18.45 13.31
CA THR A 60 -16.88 19.26 12.81
C THR A 60 -16.66 20.72 13.16
#